data_AF-A0A815CL51-F1
#
_entry.id   AF-A0A815CL51-F1
#
_cell.length_a   1.000
_cell.length_b   1.000
_cell.length_c   1.000
_cell.angle_alpha   90.00
_cell.angle_beta   90.00
_cell.angle_gamma   90.00
#
_symmetry.space_group_name_H-M   'P 1'
#
loop_
_entity.id
_entity.type
_entity.pdbx_description
1 polymer ?
#
loop_
_entity_poly.entity_id
_entity_poly.type
_entity_poly.pdbx_seq_one_letter_code
_entity_poly.pdbx_strand_id
1 'polypeptide(L)'
;MTTKQRRYHIALVDYLLAGCERLNTRLKGTLIGDTQSSVIRSNRNLYYCGYRSYSTLGWIKHENLRDERAEAFRSLLWPDVYEWSYVMRTTCAGTFIIPPAKAEEMYSPENFGRCRTDK
;
A
#
# COMPACT_ATOMS: atom_id res chain seq x y z
N MET A 1 -1.38 2.54 -7.62
CA MET A 1 -2.83 2.61 -7.95
C MET A 1 -3.09 3.90 -8.69
N THR A 2 -3.86 3.87 -9.78
CA THR A 2 -4.19 5.08 -10.56
C THR A 2 -5.69 5.34 -10.52
N THR A 3 -6.09 6.57 -10.21
CA THR A 3 -7.48 7.03 -10.18
C THR A 3 -7.70 8.10 -11.25
N LYS A 4 -8.71 7.92 -12.10
CA LYS A 4 -9.07 8.91 -13.14
C LYS A 4 -10.12 9.92 -12.67
N GLN A 5 -10.81 9.62 -11.58
CA GLN A 5 -11.83 10.47 -10.99
C GLN A 5 -11.72 10.45 -9.46
N ARG A 6 -12.46 11.32 -8.80
CA ARG A 6 -12.53 11.34 -7.33
C ARG A 6 -13.17 10.05 -6.83
N ARG A 7 -12.54 9.43 -5.84
CA ARG A 7 -12.95 8.14 -5.28
C ARG A 7 -13.10 8.24 -3.76
N TYR A 8 -13.99 7.44 -3.19
CA TYR A 8 -14.34 7.50 -1.76
C TYR A 8 -14.15 6.16 -1.07
N HIS A 9 -13.74 6.20 0.19
CA HIS A 9 -13.59 5.03 1.07
C HIS A 9 -12.88 3.87 0.38
N ILE A 10 -11.66 4.13 -0.07
CA ILE A 10 -10.87 3.18 -0.83
C ILE A 10 -10.15 2.24 0.13
N ALA A 11 -10.21 0.96 -0.22
CA ALA A 11 -9.41 -0.09 0.35
C ALA A 11 -8.47 -0.64 -0.73
N LEU A 12 -7.17 -0.44 -0.54
CA LEU A 12 -6.13 -1.14 -1.28
C LEU A 12 -5.73 -2.36 -0.46
N VAL A 13 -5.90 -3.55 -1.00
CA VAL A 13 -5.65 -4.83 -0.35
C VAL A 13 -4.61 -5.59 -1.16
N ASP A 14 -3.54 -5.99 -0.50
CA ASP A 14 -2.50 -6.82 -1.08
C ASP A 14 -2.32 -8.10 -0.27
N TYR A 15 -2.62 -9.24 -0.90
CA TYR A 15 -2.53 -10.55 -0.26
C TYR A 15 -1.08 -11.04 -0.28
N LEU A 16 -0.61 -11.62 0.83
CA LEU A 16 0.76 -12.16 0.91
C LEU A 16 0.85 -13.53 0.29
N LEU A 17 2.07 -13.83 -0.16
CA LEU A 17 2.51 -15.18 -0.41
C LEU A 17 2.66 -15.90 0.94
N ALA A 18 2.30 -17.19 1.00
CA ALA A 18 2.33 -17.95 2.25
C ALA A 18 3.72 -18.08 2.91
N GLY A 19 4.81 -17.90 2.16
CA GLY A 19 6.18 -17.93 2.67
C GLY A 19 6.76 -16.55 3.04
N CYS A 20 5.97 -15.49 3.00
CA CYS A 20 6.42 -14.13 3.29
C CYS A 20 5.61 -13.50 4.43
N GLU A 21 6.29 -12.77 5.30
CA GLU A 21 5.71 -12.04 6.42
C GLU A 21 6.01 -10.54 6.27
N ARG A 22 5.03 -9.68 6.57
CA ARG A 22 5.25 -8.24 6.54
C ARG A 22 5.91 -7.73 7.81
N LEU A 23 6.82 -6.78 7.64
CA LEU A 23 7.51 -6.14 8.75
C LEU A 23 6.81 -4.83 9.13
N ASN A 24 6.40 -4.72 10.39
CA ASN A 24 5.81 -3.49 10.91
C ASN A 24 6.90 -2.52 11.35
N THR A 25 7.14 -1.50 10.53
CA THR A 25 8.17 -0.47 10.77
C THR A 25 7.82 0.48 11.91
N ARG A 26 6.58 0.46 12.42
CA ARG A 26 6.17 1.26 13.59
C ARG A 26 6.60 0.63 14.92
N LEU A 27 6.94 -0.65 14.93
CA LEU A 27 7.42 -1.31 16.14
C LEU A 27 8.92 -1.05 16.30
N LYS A 28 9.30 -0.53 17.47
CA LYS A 28 10.69 -0.10 17.78
C LYS A 28 11.73 -1.22 17.58
N GLY A 29 11.35 -2.48 17.79
CA GLY A 29 12.25 -3.64 17.69
C GLY A 29 12.35 -4.26 16.29
N THR A 30 11.63 -3.75 15.29
CA THR A 30 11.63 -4.36 13.95
C THR A 30 12.96 -4.07 13.25
N LEU A 31 13.73 -5.12 13.01
CA LEU A 31 14.96 -5.06 12.23
C LEU A 31 14.61 -5.15 10.74
N ILE A 32 14.82 -4.05 10.02
CA ILE A 32 14.52 -3.93 8.58
C ILE A 32 15.74 -4.31 7.70
N GLY A 33 16.87 -4.68 8.32
CA GLY A 33 18.12 -4.95 7.60
C GLY A 33 18.66 -3.69 6.90
N ASP A 34 19.40 -3.87 5.81
CA ASP A 34 20.01 -2.78 5.02
C ASP A 34 18.99 -2.03 4.13
N THR A 35 17.71 -2.44 4.19
CA THR A 35 16.59 -1.84 3.46
C THR A 35 16.09 -0.54 4.11
N GLN A 36 16.92 0.13 4.92
CA GLN A 36 16.57 1.40 5.56
C GLN A 36 16.32 2.52 4.52
N SER A 37 16.84 2.37 3.30
CA SER A 37 16.87 3.44 2.29
C SER A 37 15.67 3.45 1.34
N SER A 38 15.00 2.32 1.08
CA SER A 38 13.93 2.21 0.07
C SER A 38 12.51 2.15 0.63
N VAL A 39 12.37 1.81 1.92
CA VAL A 39 11.13 2.02 2.70
C VAL A 39 11.35 3.11 3.75
N ILE A 40 12.21 4.08 3.41
CA ILE A 40 11.91 5.45 3.82
C ILE A 40 10.52 5.70 3.27
N ARG A 41 9.52 5.77 4.16
CA ARG A 41 8.17 6.23 3.82
C ARG A 41 8.38 7.34 2.81
N SER A 42 7.97 7.15 1.56
CA SER A 42 8.15 8.14 0.50
C SER A 42 7.44 9.41 0.97
N ASN A 43 8.16 10.25 1.71
CA ASN A 43 7.60 11.35 2.50
C ASN A 43 7.92 12.67 1.80
N ARG A 44 8.12 12.64 0.48
CA ARG A 44 8.39 13.84 -0.30
C ARG A 44 7.83 13.76 -1.73
N ASN A 45 6.54 13.43 -1.88
CA ASN A 45 5.80 13.92 -3.05
C ASN A 45 5.10 15.21 -2.66
N LEU A 46 5.81 16.34 -2.85
CA LEU A 46 5.25 17.69 -2.79
C LEU A 46 4.22 17.82 -3.91
N TYR A 47 2.94 17.72 -3.57
CA TYR A 47 1.86 18.04 -4.51
C TYR A 47 1.68 19.56 -4.55
N TYR A 48 1.95 20.18 -5.70
CA TYR A 48 1.72 21.61 -5.94
C TYR A 48 0.27 21.84 -6.41
N CYS A 49 -0.52 22.57 -5.62
CA CYS A 49 -1.84 23.10 -6.00
C CYS A 49 -1.96 24.54 -5.48
N GLY A 50 -1.78 25.52 -6.36
CA GLY A 50 -1.68 26.93 -5.96
C GLY A 50 -0.47 27.20 -5.06
N TYR A 51 -0.28 28.46 -4.63
CA TYR A 51 0.87 28.94 -3.85
C TYR A 51 0.96 28.39 -2.41
N ARG A 52 0.67 27.10 -2.18
CA ARG A 52 0.68 26.47 -0.86
C ARG A 52 1.29 25.07 -0.92
N SER A 53 2.42 24.90 -0.24
CA SER A 53 3.07 23.61 -0.02
C SER A 53 2.36 22.88 1.13
N TYR A 54 1.81 21.70 0.88
CA TYR A 54 1.28 20.81 1.92
C TYR A 54 2.28 19.68 2.16
N SER A 55 2.74 19.53 3.40
CA SER A 55 3.66 18.46 3.78
C SER A 55 2.99 17.08 3.72
N THR A 56 3.62 16.20 2.96
CA THR A 56 3.15 14.87 2.58
C THR A 56 3.37 13.87 3.71
N LEU A 57 2.47 13.85 4.70
CA LEU A 57 2.12 12.57 5.29
C LEU A 57 1.54 11.74 4.14
N GLY A 58 2.10 10.55 3.88
CA GLY A 58 1.70 9.69 2.77
C GLY A 58 0.17 9.63 2.59
N TRP A 59 -0.30 9.43 1.36
CA TRP A 59 -1.72 9.50 1.00
C TRP A 59 -2.63 8.61 1.87
N ILE A 60 -2.07 7.60 2.51
CA ILE A 60 -2.75 6.62 3.35
C ILE A 60 -3.15 7.23 4.68
N LYS A 61 -4.43 7.09 5.03
CA LYS A 61 -4.95 7.53 6.34
C LYS A 61 -4.74 6.46 7.40
N HIS A 62 -4.93 5.20 7.03
CA HIS A 62 -4.83 4.07 7.94
C HIS A 62 -4.22 2.88 7.21
N GLU A 63 -3.31 2.18 7.87
CA GLU A 63 -2.67 0.97 7.36
C GLU A 63 -2.91 -0.16 8.35
N ASN A 64 -3.26 -1.33 7.83
CA ASN A 64 -3.39 -2.57 8.59
C ASN A 64 -2.46 -3.61 7.98
N LEU A 65 -1.43 -3.99 8.73
CA LEU A 65 -0.52 -5.06 8.38
C LEU A 65 -1.00 -6.31 9.12
N ARG A 66 -1.67 -7.23 8.40
CA ARG A 66 -2.05 -8.56 8.90
C ARG A 66 -1.05 -9.60 8.41
N ASP A 67 -1.19 -10.81 8.94
CA ASP A 67 -0.37 -11.95 8.58
C ASP A 67 -0.62 -12.38 7.12
N GLU A 68 -1.89 -12.50 6.69
CA GLU A 68 -2.19 -12.95 5.32
C GLU A 68 -2.29 -11.83 4.28
N ARG A 69 -2.37 -10.56 4.70
CA ARG A 69 -2.63 -9.42 3.81
C ARG A 69 -2.28 -8.07 4.42
N ALA A 70 -2.15 -7.05 3.58
CA ALA A 70 -1.88 -5.71 4.03
C ALA A 70 -2.76 -4.75 3.28
N GLU A 71 -3.25 -3.80 4.05
CA GLU A 71 -4.36 -2.98 3.65
C GLU A 71 -4.01 -1.53 3.92
N ALA A 72 -4.28 -0.71 2.92
CA ALA A 72 -4.17 0.73 3.00
C ALA A 72 -5.53 1.36 2.73
N PHE A 73 -5.96 2.23 3.63
CA PHE A 73 -7.27 2.85 3.60
C PHE A 73 -7.17 4.37 3.44
N ARG A 74 -8.08 4.92 2.64
CA ARG A 74 -8.28 6.37 2.56
C ARG A 74 -9.75 6.73 2.33
N SER A 75 -10.24 7.74 3.03
CA SER A 75 -11.62 8.21 2.88
C SER A 75 -11.89 8.92 1.55
N LEU A 76 -10.88 9.60 0.98
CA LEU A 76 -11.01 10.40 -0.24
C LEU A 76 -9.69 10.38 -1.03
N LEU A 77 -9.74 9.95 -2.29
CA LEU A 77 -8.64 10.11 -3.26
C LEU A 77 -9.08 11.03 -4.40
N TRP A 78 -8.16 11.91 -4.80
CA TRP A 78 -8.28 12.71 -6.01
C TRP A 78 -7.84 11.89 -7.23
N PRO A 79 -8.11 12.34 -8.46
CA PRO A 79 -7.52 11.73 -9.65
C PRO A 79 -6.00 11.89 -9.63
N ASP A 80 -5.26 10.79 -9.46
CA ASP A 80 -3.80 10.77 -9.46
C ASP A 80 -3.22 9.35 -9.52
N VAL A 81 -1.89 9.24 -9.54
CA VAL A 81 -1.15 8.00 -9.31
C VAL A 81 -0.62 7.97 -7.87
N TYR A 82 -1.00 6.93 -7.15
CA TYR A 82 -0.64 6.72 -5.75
C TYR A 82 0.24 5.49 -5.58
N GLU A 83 1.35 5.66 -4.88
CA GLU A 83 2.31 4.60 -4.58
C GLU A 83 2.32 4.28 -3.09
N TRP A 84 2.32 2.99 -2.77
CA TRP A 84 2.45 2.50 -1.40
C TRP A 84 3.45 1.36 -1.39
N SER A 85 4.41 1.46 -0.49
CA SER A 85 5.49 0.49 -0.32
C SER A 85 5.50 0.00 1.11
N TYR A 86 5.71 -1.30 1.29
CA TYR A 86 5.91 -1.94 2.58
C TYR A 86 7.08 -2.94 2.47
N VAL A 87 7.66 -3.31 3.60
CA VAL A 87 8.72 -4.34 3.65
C VAL A 87 8.09 -5.69 4.01
N MET A 88 8.53 -6.74 3.34
CA MET A 88 8.28 -8.12 3.74
C MET A 88 9.59 -8.91 3.85
N ARG A 89 9.56 -9.96 4.68
CA ARG A 89 10.63 -10.92 4.90
C ARG A 89 10.16 -12.29 4.46
N THR A 90 10.97 -12.99 3.69
CA THR A 90 10.73 -14.40 3.35
C THR A 90 11.12 -15.27 4.54
N THR A 91 10.23 -16.17 4.98
CA THR A 91 10.45 -17.07 6.13
C THR A 91 10.54 -18.53 5.72
N CYS A 92 9.75 -18.97 4.73
CA CYS A 92 9.69 -20.36 4.29
C CYS A 92 10.18 -20.51 2.85
N ALA A 93 11.09 -21.45 2.62
CA ALA A 93 11.50 -21.84 1.27
C ALA A 93 10.42 -22.69 0.61
N GLY A 94 10.06 -22.38 -0.63
CA GLY A 94 9.04 -23.11 -1.37
C GLY A 94 8.56 -22.34 -2.61
N THR A 95 7.66 -22.96 -3.36
CA THR A 95 7.00 -22.34 -4.52
C THR A 95 5.58 -21.96 -4.13
N PHE A 96 5.23 -20.68 -4.26
CA PHE A 96 3.94 -20.14 -3.84
C PHE A 96 3.31 -19.34 -4.96
N ILE A 97 1.98 -19.38 -5.03
CA ILE A 97 1.20 -18.59 -5.99
C ILE A 97 1.04 -17.17 -5.44
N ILE A 98 1.23 -16.17 -6.30
CA ILE A 98 1.08 -14.76 -5.94
C ILE A 98 -0.36 -14.32 -6.22
N PRO A 99 -1.17 -14.05 -5.18
CA PRO A 99 -2.48 -13.46 -5.37
C PRO A 99 -2.34 -12.01 -5.90
N PRO A 100 -3.20 -11.57 -6.85
CA PRO A 100 -3.15 -10.22 -7.37
C PRO A 100 -3.61 -9.20 -6.32
N ALA A 101 -2.90 -8.08 -6.20
CA ALA A 101 -3.36 -6.94 -5.42
C ALA A 101 -4.69 -6.39 -5.97
N LYS A 102 -5.56 -5.94 -5.06
CA LYS A 102 -6.92 -5.45 -5.35
C LYS A 102 -7.10 -4.05 -4.77
N ALA A 103 -7.73 -3.16 -5.51
CA ALA A 103 -8.19 -1.86 -5.00
C ALA A 103 -9.69 -1.75 -5.24
N GLU A 104 -10.46 -1.30 -4.25
CA GLU A 104 -11.91 -1.11 -4.38
C GLU A 104 -12.43 0.03 -3.51
N GLU A 105 -13.61 0.55 -3.86
CA GLU A 105 -14.39 1.40 -2.97
C GLU A 105 -15.24 0.53 -2.05
N MET A 106 -15.06 0.69 -0.73
CA MET A 106 -15.71 -0.17 0.28
C MET A 106 -17.24 -0.15 0.21
N TYR A 107 -17.83 0.98 -0.22
CA TYR A 107 -19.28 1.19 -0.28
C TYR A 107 -19.83 1.26 -1.70
N SER A 108 -18.99 1.00 -2.72
CA SER A 108 -19.35 0.93 -4.14
C SER A 108 -18.54 -0.19 -4.80
N PRO A 109 -18.85 -1.47 -4.50
CA PRO A 109 -18.03 -2.61 -4.88
C PRO A 109 -17.90 -2.82 -6.39
N GLU A 110 -18.77 -2.21 -7.19
CA GLU A 110 -18.65 -2.14 -8.65
C GLU A 110 -17.40 -1.39 -9.12
N ASN A 111 -16.86 -0.48 -8.29
CA ASN A 111 -15.65 0.27 -8.57
C ASN A 111 -14.44 -0.45 -7.97
N PHE A 112 -13.90 -1.41 -8.73
CA PHE A 112 -12.68 -2.14 -8.34
C PHE A 112 -11.66 -2.25 -9.47
N GLY A 113 -10.41 -2.48 -9.09
CA GLY A 113 -9.30 -2.83 -9.98
C GLY A 113 -8.44 -3.93 -9.37
N ARG A 114 -7.81 -4.74 -10.22
CA ARG A 114 -6.87 -5.80 -9.79
C ARG A 114 -5.61 -5.74 -10.62
N CYS A 115 -4.49 -6.09 -10.00
CA CYS A 115 -3.23 -6.29 -10.70
C CYS A 115 -3.28 -7.57 -11.55
N ARG A 116 -2.35 -7.66 -12.51
CA ARG A 116 -2.12 -8.88 -13.26
C ARG A 116 -1.68 -9.99 -12.29
N THR A 117 -2.24 -11.19 -12.46
CA THR A 117 -1.80 -12.38 -11.75
C THR A 117 -0.52 -12.90 -12.41
N ASP A 118 0.51 -13.14 -11.61
CA ASP A 118 1.71 -13.85 -12.04
C ASP A 118 1.54 -15.36 -11.82
N LYS A 119 2.25 -16.20 -12.57
CA LYS A 119 2.15 -17.66 -12.49
C LYS A 119 3.02 -18.26 -11.40
#